data_AF-A0A7V9J137-F1
#
_entry.id   AF-A0A7V9J137-F1
#
_cell.length_a   1.000
_cell.length_b   1.000
_cell.length_c   1.000
_cell.angle_alpha   90.00
_cell.angle_beta   90.00
_cell.angle_gamma   90.00
#
_symmetry.space_group_name_H-M   'P 1'
#
loop_
_entity.id
_entity.type
_entity.pdbx_description
1 polymer ?
#
loop_
_entity_poly.entity_id
_entity_poly.type
_entity_poly.pdbx_seq_one_letter_code
_entity_poly.pdbx_strand_id
1 'polypeptide(L)'
;MSRDLMHSKELKDLVRDAYCAIEGDTSLVARTLYEPADLVGVPEVALRRSLGVNNHLRFADIMAGETILDLGCGGGIDAVIAARRIGPTG
;
A
#
# COMPACT_ATOMS: atom_id res chain seq x y z
N MET A 1 -15.51 10.21 28.65
CA MET A 1 -14.76 10.47 27.40
C MET A 1 -13.34 10.03 27.62
N SER A 2 -12.80 9.14 26.79
CA SER A 2 -11.38 8.73 26.87
C SER A 2 -10.52 9.92 26.42
N ARG A 3 -9.47 10.25 27.18
CA ARG A 3 -8.52 11.30 26.83
C ARG A 3 -7.62 10.78 25.71
N ASP A 4 -7.50 11.54 24.62
CA ASP A 4 -6.56 11.21 23.55
C ASP A 4 -5.13 11.50 24.04
N LEU A 5 -4.43 10.44 24.44
CA LEU A 5 -3.04 10.54 24.90
C LEU A 5 -2.05 10.69 23.74
N MET A 6 -2.47 10.38 22.51
CA MET A 6 -1.58 10.33 21.35
C MET A 6 -1.64 11.60 20.48
N HIS A 7 -2.56 12.53 20.75
CA HIS A 7 -2.77 13.69 19.88
C HIS A 7 -2.98 13.23 18.43
N SER A 8 -3.94 12.30 18.28
CA SER A 8 -4.09 11.47 17.09
C SER A 8 -4.37 12.29 15.84
N LYS A 9 -4.99 13.46 15.98
CA LYS A 9 -5.24 14.37 14.86
C LYS A 9 -3.93 14.99 14.38
N GLU A 10 -3.18 15.60 15.29
CA GLU A 10 -1.92 16.27 15.01
C GLU A 10 -0.91 15.31 14.38
N LEU A 11 -0.80 14.08 14.91
CA LEU A 11 0.06 13.05 14.33
C LEU A 11 -0.36 12.67 12.91
N LYS A 12 -1.66 12.51 12.65
CA LYS A 12 -2.17 12.18 11.31
C LYS A 12 -1.91 13.31 10.31
N ASP A 13 -2.07 14.55 10.74
CA ASP A 13 -1.78 15.72 9.90
C ASP A 13 -0.28 15.79 9.58
N LEU A 14 0.59 15.59 10.57
CA LEU A 14 2.05 15.57 10.35
C LEU A 14 2.47 14.46 9.38
N VAL A 15 1.93 13.24 9.54
CA VAL A 15 2.22 12.12 8.63
C VAL A 15 1.72 12.43 7.21
N ARG A 16 0.53 13.01 7.07
CA ARG A 16 -0.02 13.40 5.77
C ARG A 16 0.87 14.43 5.09
N ASP A 17 1.26 15.47 5.81
CA ASP A 17 2.10 16.54 5.27
C ASP A 17 3.47 16.00 4.84
N ALA A 18 4.06 15.09 5.62
CA ALA A 18 5.31 14.43 5.27
C ALA A 18 5.21 13.64 3.95
N TYR A 19 4.14 12.85 3.76
CA TYR A 19 3.92 12.13 2.50
C TYR A 19 3.61 13.07 1.32
N CYS A 20 2.85 14.14 1.54
CA CYS A 20 2.56 15.14 0.51
C CYS A 20 3.81 15.90 0.04
N ALA A 21 4.76 16.14 0.94
CA ALA A 21 6.01 16.85 0.65
C ALA A 21 7.02 16.05 -0.18
N ILE A 22 6.77 14.75 -0.41
CA ILE A 22 7.64 13.94 -1.27
C ILE A 22 7.47 14.43 -2.71
N GLU A 23 8.56 14.88 -3.31
CA GLU A 23 8.61 15.35 -4.69
C GLU A 23 9.14 14.25 -5.62
N GLY A 24 8.78 14.33 -6.90
CA GLY A 24 9.26 13.43 -7.94
C GLY A 24 8.43 12.16 -8.14
N ASP A 25 8.79 11.42 -9.19
CA ASP A 25 8.20 10.14 -9.56
C ASP A 25 8.99 9.00 -8.90
N THR A 26 8.31 8.22 -8.05
CA THR A 26 8.93 7.09 -7.35
C THR A 26 8.57 5.72 -7.95
N SER A 27 8.06 5.68 -9.19
CA SER A 27 7.66 4.44 -9.87
C SER A 27 8.79 3.41 -10.05
N LEU A 28 10.06 3.84 -10.03
CA LEU A 28 11.21 2.94 -10.01
C LEU A 28 11.19 2.00 -8.79
N VAL A 29 10.73 2.48 -7.63
CA VAL A 29 10.59 1.66 -6.41
C VAL A 29 9.63 0.50 -6.68
N ALA A 30 8.42 0.79 -7.20
CA ALA A 30 7.46 -0.25 -7.55
C ALA A 30 8.03 -1.24 -8.56
N ARG A 31 8.67 -0.75 -9.63
CA ARG A 31 9.24 -1.62 -10.70
C ARG A 31 10.43 -2.45 -10.22
N THR A 32 11.05 -2.11 -9.09
CA THR A 32 12.12 -2.91 -8.46
C THR A 32 11.54 -4.01 -7.56
N LEU A 33 10.39 -3.78 -6.94
CA LEU A 33 9.80 -4.67 -5.94
C LEU A 33 8.78 -5.68 -6.52
N TYR A 34 8.11 -5.32 -7.62
CA TYR A 34 7.02 -6.11 -8.21
C TYR A 34 7.34 -6.52 -9.65
N GLU A 35 6.90 -7.72 -10.03
CA GLU A 35 7.01 -8.17 -11.41
C GLU A 35 5.97 -7.44 -12.28
N PRO A 36 6.21 -7.26 -13.60
CA PRO A 36 5.25 -6.57 -14.48
C PRO A 36 3.83 -7.16 -14.44
N ALA A 37 3.69 -8.47 -14.23
CA ALA A 37 2.40 -9.16 -14.13
C ALA A 37 1.61 -8.81 -12.84
N ASP A 38 2.33 -8.54 -11.74
CA ASP A 38 1.72 -8.10 -10.49
C ASP A 38 1.11 -6.70 -10.64
N LEU A 39 1.76 -5.83 -11.40
CA LEU A 39 1.35 -4.43 -11.59
C LEU A 39 0.17 -4.24 -12.55
N VAL A 40 -0.33 -5.31 -13.18
CA VAL A 40 -1.53 -5.23 -14.03
C VAL A 40 -2.74 -4.79 -13.21
N GLY A 41 -3.42 -3.74 -13.68
CA GLY A 41 -4.60 -3.17 -13.01
C GLY A 41 -4.28 -2.26 -11.82
N VAL A 42 -3.01 -2.11 -11.44
CA VAL A 42 -2.59 -1.13 -10.43
C VAL A 42 -2.67 0.28 -11.04
N PRO A 43 -3.32 1.25 -10.37
CA PRO A 43 -3.37 2.63 -10.86
C PRO A 43 -1.98 3.25 -11.00
N GLU A 44 -1.71 3.96 -12.11
CA GLU A 44 -0.42 4.63 -12.34
C GLU A 44 -0.07 5.63 -11.22
N VAL A 45 -1.07 6.22 -10.57
CA VAL A 45 -0.85 7.15 -9.45
C VAL A 45 -0.24 6.45 -8.24
N ALA A 46 -0.55 5.17 -8.03
CA ALA A 46 0.00 4.35 -6.95
C ALA A 46 1.47 3.99 -7.25
N LEU A 47 1.79 3.73 -8.52
CA LEU A 47 3.16 3.48 -8.96
C LEU A 47 4.06 4.71 -8.71
N ARG A 48 3.62 5.88 -9.17
CA ARG A 48 4.37 7.15 -9.03
C ARG A 48 4.51 7.66 -7.60
N ARG A 49 3.84 7.02 -6.65
CA ARG A 49 3.89 7.31 -5.20
C ARG A 49 4.29 6.08 -4.39
N SER A 50 5.03 5.15 -4.99
CA SER A 50 5.54 3.97 -4.30
C SER A 50 6.73 4.32 -3.41
N LEU A 51 6.61 3.99 -2.13
CA LEU A 51 7.62 4.26 -1.10
C LEU A 51 7.94 3.00 -0.28
N GLY A 52 7.57 1.84 -0.82
CA GLY A 52 7.78 0.56 -0.18
C GLY A 52 9.24 0.15 -0.17
N VAL A 53 9.57 -0.80 0.69
CA VAL A 53 10.93 -1.35 0.83
C VAL A 53 11.01 -2.84 0.50
N ASN A 54 9.87 -3.51 0.34
CA ASN A 54 9.77 -4.94 0.07
C ASN A 54 8.41 -5.28 -0.56
N ASN A 55 8.30 -6.47 -1.13
CA ASN A 55 7.06 -7.10 -1.58
C ASN A 55 6.85 -8.41 -0.79
N HIS A 56 6.18 -8.28 0.36
CA HIS A 56 5.93 -9.41 1.28
C HIS A 56 4.94 -10.43 0.70
N LEU A 57 4.08 -10.01 -0.23
CA LEU A 57 3.10 -10.89 -0.88
C LEU A 57 3.77 -12.02 -1.67
N ARG A 58 5.05 -11.91 -2.05
CA ARG A 58 5.81 -13.01 -2.69
C ARG A 58 5.95 -14.25 -1.80
N PHE A 59 5.83 -14.09 -0.48
CA PHE A 59 5.99 -15.17 0.49
C PHE A 59 4.70 -15.50 1.24
N ALA A 60 3.60 -14.81 0.93
CA ALA A 60 2.33 -15.01 1.61
C ALA A 60 1.51 -16.13 0.92
N ASP A 61 1.10 -17.12 1.70
CA ASP A 61 0.20 -18.20 1.28
C ASP A 61 -1.25 -17.69 1.26
N ILE A 62 -1.57 -16.84 0.29
CA ILE A 62 -2.88 -16.21 0.15
C ILE A 62 -3.88 -17.18 -0.49
N MET A 63 -5.03 -17.35 0.17
CA MET A 63 -6.09 -18.26 -0.27
C MET A 63 -7.33 -17.49 -0.78
N ALA A 64 -8.08 -18.12 -1.68
CA ALA A 64 -9.32 -17.53 -2.19
C ALA A 64 -10.36 -17.35 -1.08
N GLY A 65 -11.03 -16.19 -1.07
CA GLY A 65 -12.04 -15.84 -0.08
C GLY A 65 -11.51 -15.34 1.27
N GLU A 66 -10.19 -15.16 1.41
CA GLU A 66 -9.61 -14.57 2.63
C GLU A 66 -9.80 -13.06 2.68
N THR A 67 -9.98 -12.51 3.89
CA THR A 67 -9.92 -11.07 4.13
C THR A 67 -8.50 -10.66 4.54
N ILE A 68 -7.93 -9.67 3.83
CA ILE A 68 -6.57 -9.17 4.07
C ILE A 68 -6.61 -7.73 4.56
N LEU A 69 -5.83 -7.42 5.61
CA LEU A 69 -5.59 -6.06 6.11
C LEU A 69 -4.16 -5.64 5.80
N ASP A 70 -4.01 -4.59 5.00
CA ASP A 70 -2.72 -3.98 4.65
C ASP A 70 -2.46 -2.73 5.51
N LEU A 71 -1.56 -2.86 6.49
CA LEU A 71 -1.17 -1.77 7.39
C LEU A 71 0.01 -0.99 6.80
N GLY A 72 -0.26 0.25 6.39
CA GLY A 72 0.72 1.06 5.66
C GLY A 72 0.63 0.90 4.14
N CYS A 73 -0.58 0.68 3.62
CA CYS A 73 -0.85 0.38 2.22
C CYS A 73 -0.34 1.42 1.20
N GLY A 74 -0.03 2.65 1.63
CA GLY A 74 0.44 3.72 0.75
C GLY A 74 -0.54 3.96 -0.40
N GLY A 75 -0.06 3.85 -1.64
CA GLY A 75 -0.89 3.95 -2.85
C GLY A 75 -1.80 2.74 -3.12
N GLY A 76 -1.71 1.67 -2.33
CA GLY A 76 -2.57 0.49 -2.41
C GLY A 76 -2.12 -0.59 -3.40
N ILE A 77 -0.83 -0.65 -3.75
CA ILE A 77 -0.30 -1.66 -4.69
C ILE A 77 -0.56 -3.07 -4.15
N ASP A 78 -0.16 -3.34 -2.91
CA ASP A 78 -0.32 -4.64 -2.26
C ASP A 78 -1.81 -5.02 -2.15
N ALA A 79 -2.67 -4.08 -1.78
CA ALA A 79 -4.12 -4.32 -1.73
C ALA A 79 -4.71 -4.73 -3.09
N VAL A 80 -4.31 -4.12 -4.19
CA VAL A 80 -4.77 -4.49 -5.54
C VAL A 80 -4.27 -5.88 -5.94
N ILE A 81 -3.00 -6.20 -5.64
CA ILE A 81 -2.43 -7.52 -5.91
C ILE A 81 -3.13 -8.59 -5.06
N ALA A 82 -3.33 -8.32 -3.77
CA ALA A 82 -4.02 -9.20 -2.83
C ALA A 82 -5.46 -9.47 -3.27
N ALA A 83 -6.22 -8.43 -3.64
CA ALA A 83 -7.60 -8.55 -4.15
C ALA A 83 -7.71 -9.50 -5.36
N ARG A 84 -6.73 -9.45 -6.27
CA ARG A 84 -6.67 -10.35 -7.43
C ARG A 84 -6.41 -11.82 -7.03
N ARG A 85 -5.65 -12.05 -5.95
CA ARG A 85 -5.30 -13.40 -5.47
C ARG A 85 -6.43 -14.02 -4.63
N ILE A 86 -7.08 -13.26 -3.75
CA ILE A 86 -8.21 -13.74 -2.93
C ILE A 86 -9.51 -13.88 -3.74
N GLY A 87 -9.65 -13.15 -4.84
CA GLY A 87 -10.81 -13.20 -5.71
C GLY A 87 -12.06 -12.49 -5.15
N PRO A 88 -13.21 -12.56 -5.84
CA PRO A 88 -14.38 -11.73 -5.56
C PRO A 88 -15.14 -12.08 -4.28
N THR A 89 -14.77 -13.16 -3.60
CA THR A 89 -15.40 -13.61 -2.35
C THR A 89 -14.60 -13.24 -1.10
N GLY A 90 -13.43 -12.59 -1.26
CA GLY A 90 -12.59 -12.11 -0.16
C GLY A 90 -12.85 -10.65 0.20
#